data_AF-A0A351TPR1-F1
#
_entry.id   AF-A0A351TPR1-F1
#
_cell.length_a   1.000
_cell.length_b   1.000
_cell.length_c   1.000
_cell.angle_alpha   90.00
_cell.angle_beta   90.00
_cell.angle_gamma   90.00
#
_symmetry.space_group_name_H-M   'P 1'
#
loop_
_entity.id
_entity.type
_entity.pdbx_description
1 polymer ?
#
loop_
_entity_poly.entity_id
_entity_poly.type
_entity_poly.pdbx_seq_one_letter_code
_entity_poly.pdbx_strand_id
1 'polypeptide(L)'
;WLVINNVTIMKAFFATVGNLVNTLSAGSYTTLSINPAQADVISGLGFGESLIMLVLAALLSVIVIICSFFMLYTVYFRFLKLMVIVPVGSIAFSTLAGNRSVANTAASYAKYFLSVVFEAVTMALAIMLCNAFISSGLPSFTGNYADWVKTLIYLCEMTFTISLTVGSVKGAQSLTSRALGL
;
A
#
# COMPACT_ATOMS: atom_id res chain seq x y z
N TRP A 1 -16.23 -31.60 10.61
CA TRP A 1 -16.83 -30.28 10.93
C TRP A 1 -16.02 -29.11 10.33
N LEU A 2 -14.72 -29.01 10.61
CA LEU A 2 -13.87 -27.89 10.15
C LEU A 2 -13.73 -27.81 8.62
N VAL A 3 -13.64 -28.96 7.93
CA VAL A 3 -13.64 -29.03 6.46
C VAL A 3 -14.93 -28.46 5.84
N ILE A 4 -16.09 -28.81 6.43
CA ILE A 4 -17.41 -28.41 5.94
C ILE A 4 -17.66 -26.91 6.22
N ASN A 5 -17.24 -26.42 7.38
CA ASN A 5 -17.43 -25.02 7.79
C ASN A 5 -16.26 -24.10 7.42
N ASN A 6 -15.25 -24.59 6.68
CA ASN A 6 -14.05 -23.83 6.36
C ASN A 6 -14.39 -22.48 5.69
N VAL A 7 -15.24 -22.48 4.66
CA VAL A 7 -15.62 -21.25 3.95
C VAL A 7 -16.28 -20.24 4.88
N THR A 8 -17.11 -20.69 5.82
CA THR A 8 -17.75 -19.83 6.83
C THR A 8 -16.72 -19.20 7.75
N ILE A 9 -15.74 -19.98 8.21
CA ILE A 9 -14.63 -19.49 9.04
C ILE A 9 -13.78 -18.47 8.27
N MET A 10 -13.42 -18.77 7.02
CA MET A 10 -12.65 -17.85 6.16
C MET A 10 -13.39 -16.53 5.92
N LYS A 11 -14.71 -16.58 5.67
CA LYS A 11 -15.55 -15.39 5.55
C LYS A 11 -15.57 -14.56 6.82
N ALA A 12 -15.59 -15.19 8.00
CA ALA A 12 -15.51 -14.47 9.27
C ALA A 12 -14.17 -13.72 9.42
N PHE A 13 -13.05 -14.35 9.03
CA PHE A 13 -11.75 -13.68 9.00
C PHE A 13 -11.69 -12.53 7.98
N PHE A 14 -12.28 -12.69 6.80
CA PHE A 14 -12.37 -11.60 5.83
C PHE A 14 -13.24 -10.45 6.33
N ALA A 15 -14.33 -10.73 7.02
CA ALA A 15 -15.19 -9.71 7.61
C ALA A 15 -14.48 -8.95 8.73
N THR A 16 -13.77 -9.65 9.63
CA THR A 16 -13.01 -8.99 10.71
C THR A 16 -11.88 -8.13 10.16
N VAL A 17 -11.11 -8.63 9.20
CA VAL A 17 -10.04 -7.84 8.57
C VAL A 17 -10.60 -6.71 7.71
N GLY A 18 -11.71 -6.94 7.00
CA GLY A 18 -12.40 -5.88 6.25
C GLY A 18 -12.88 -4.76 7.15
N ASN A 19 -13.47 -5.09 8.31
CA ASN A 19 -13.87 -4.10 9.30
C ASN A 19 -12.64 -3.38 9.90
N LEU A 20 -11.56 -4.11 10.19
CA LEU A 20 -10.32 -3.51 10.71
C LEU A 20 -9.73 -2.51 9.71
N VAL A 21 -9.58 -2.89 8.44
CA VAL A 21 -9.12 -1.99 7.38
C VAL A 21 -10.07 -0.80 7.25
N ASN A 22 -11.38 -1.01 7.31
CA ASN A 22 -12.35 0.06 7.25
C ASN A 22 -12.15 1.06 8.40
N THR A 23 -12.03 0.59 9.65
CA THR A 23 -11.76 1.44 10.81
C THR A 23 -10.43 2.17 10.73
N LEU A 24 -9.38 1.53 10.18
CA LEU A 24 -8.09 2.17 9.95
C LEU A 24 -8.18 3.22 8.83
N SER A 25 -8.97 2.97 7.79
CA SER A 25 -9.10 3.86 6.62
C SER A 25 -10.13 4.98 6.80
N ALA A 26 -11.01 4.88 7.78
CA ALA A 26 -12.07 5.85 8.07
C ALA A 26 -11.46 7.18 8.54
N GLY A 27 -11.19 8.08 7.60
CA GLY A 27 -10.78 9.47 7.87
C GLY A 27 -9.43 9.89 7.30
N SER A 28 -8.66 8.99 6.67
CA SER A 28 -7.27 9.27 6.24
C SER A 28 -7.06 9.24 4.72
N TYR A 29 -8.10 9.49 3.92
CA TYR A 29 -7.94 9.69 2.48
C TYR A 29 -7.48 11.12 2.23
N THR A 30 -6.19 11.33 1.98
CA THR A 30 -5.70 12.63 1.55
C THR A 30 -6.06 12.85 0.09
N THR A 31 -6.86 13.89 -0.15
CA THR A 31 -6.89 14.53 -1.46
C THR A 31 -5.58 15.26 -1.64
N LEU A 32 -4.76 14.84 -2.60
CA LEU A 32 -3.59 15.59 -3.03
C LEU A 32 -4.05 16.95 -3.60
N SER A 33 -4.14 17.96 -2.74
CA SER A 33 -4.41 19.34 -3.17
C SER A 33 -3.09 20.07 -3.30
N ILE A 34 -2.87 20.67 -4.45
CA ILE A 34 -1.76 21.61 -4.66
C ILE A 34 -2.02 22.82 -3.75
N ASN A 35 -1.01 23.27 -3.01
CA ASN A 35 -1.12 24.48 -2.21
C ASN A 35 -1.36 25.68 -3.15
N PRO A 36 -2.38 26.52 -2.94
CA PRO A 36 -2.70 27.65 -3.81
C PRO A 36 -1.51 28.60 -4.02
N ALA A 37 -0.61 28.74 -3.04
CA ALA A 37 0.60 29.55 -3.17
C ALA A 37 1.55 29.04 -4.26
N GLN A 38 1.59 27.73 -4.50
CA GLN A 38 2.44 27.12 -5.52
C GLN A 38 1.78 27.15 -6.90
N ALA A 39 0.45 27.05 -6.94
CA ALA A 39 -0.31 27.24 -8.17
C ALA A 39 -0.12 28.66 -8.73
N ASP A 40 -0.09 29.67 -7.85
CA ASP A 40 0.08 31.07 -8.24
C ASP A 40 1.49 31.35 -8.82
N VAL A 41 2.53 30.75 -8.22
CA VAL A 41 3.89 30.78 -8.75
C VAL A 41 3.98 30.11 -10.12
N ILE A 42 3.28 29.00 -10.35
CA ILE A 42 3.25 28.31 -11.66
C ILE A 42 2.61 29.19 -12.73
N SER A 43 1.53 29.91 -12.41
CA SER A 43 0.88 30.84 -13.37
C SER A 43 1.70 32.09 -13.67
N GLY A 44 2.60 32.49 -12.76
CA GLY A 44 3.46 33.66 -12.91
C GLY A 44 4.80 33.41 -13.62
N LEU A 45 5.07 32.20 -14.11
CA LEU A 45 6.35 31.83 -14.74
C LEU A 45 6.56 32.52 -16.11
N GLY A 46 7.77 33.00 -16.34
CA GLY A 46 8.20 33.46 -17.67
C GLY A 46 8.39 32.29 -18.66
N PHE A 47 8.33 32.56 -19.96
CA PHE A 47 8.37 31.53 -21.02
C PHE A 47 9.53 30.53 -20.89
N GLY A 48 10.73 31.00 -20.52
CA GLY A 48 11.91 30.14 -20.33
C GLY A 48 11.80 29.21 -19.12
N GLU A 49 11.26 29.70 -18.01
CA GLU A 49 11.10 28.92 -16.77
C GLU A 49 9.95 27.91 -16.90
N SER A 50 8.86 28.28 -17.58
CA SER A 50 7.75 27.38 -17.91
C SER A 50 8.20 26.19 -18.76
N LEU A 51 9.12 26.39 -19.70
CA LEU A 51 9.59 25.33 -20.59
C LEU A 51 10.44 24.29 -19.84
N ILE A 52 11.28 24.75 -18.90
CA ILE A 52 12.03 23.87 -17.99
C ILE A 52 11.07 23.11 -17.06
N MET A 53 10.12 23.82 -16.45
CA MET A 53 9.10 23.20 -15.59
C MET A 53 8.27 22.15 -16.32
N LEU A 54 7.88 22.40 -17.58
CA LEU A 54 7.14 21.46 -18.41
C LEU A 54 7.90 20.15 -18.60
N VAL A 55 9.19 20.23 -18.99
CA VAL A 55 10.02 19.05 -19.24
C VAL A 55 10.23 18.24 -17.95
N LEU A 56 10.52 18.90 -16.83
CA LEU A 56 10.73 18.21 -15.55
C LEU A 56 9.42 17.64 -14.98
N ALA A 57 8.32 18.38 -15.04
CA ALA A 57 7.01 17.90 -14.61
C ALA A 57 6.54 16.71 -15.45
N ALA A 58 6.79 16.73 -16.77
CA ALA A 58 6.50 15.59 -17.64
C ALA A 58 7.30 14.35 -17.20
N LEU A 59 8.59 14.49 -16.87
CA LEU A 59 9.42 13.40 -16.39
C LEU A 59 8.92 12.83 -15.05
N LEU A 60 8.56 13.69 -14.09
CA LEU A 60 7.96 13.29 -12.81
C LEU A 60 6.63 12.57 -13.00
N SER A 61 5.79 13.04 -13.93
CA SER A 61 4.49 12.41 -14.22
C SER A 61 4.65 10.96 -14.70
N VAL A 62 5.65 10.68 -15.54
CA VAL A 62 5.95 9.32 -16.01
C VAL A 62 6.33 8.40 -14.85
N ILE A 63 7.12 8.91 -13.89
CA ILE A 63 7.50 8.14 -12.69
C ILE A 63 6.24 7.79 -11.86
N VAL A 64 5.35 8.76 -11.63
CA VAL A 64 4.10 8.54 -10.87
C VAL A 64 3.19 7.52 -11.58
N ILE A 65 3.11 7.56 -12.92
CA ILE A 65 2.34 6.59 -13.70
C ILE A 65 2.88 5.15 -13.48
N ILE A 66 4.19 4.96 -13.60
CA ILE A 66 4.82 3.64 -13.37
C ILE A 66 4.58 3.17 -11.93
N CYS A 67 4.70 4.08 -10.97
CA CYS A 67 4.45 3.81 -9.56
C CYS A 67 3.01 3.34 -9.30
N SER A 68 2.05 3.97 -9.98
CA SER A 68 0.63 3.62 -9.91
C SER A 68 0.34 2.23 -10.45
N PHE A 69 0.95 1.85 -11.59
CA PHE A 69 0.86 0.48 -12.11
C PHE A 69 1.40 -0.56 -11.11
N PHE A 70 2.51 -0.26 -10.44
CA PHE A 70 3.05 -1.15 -9.41
C PHE A 70 2.12 -1.32 -8.20
N MET A 71 1.46 -0.25 -7.76
CA MET A 71 0.43 -0.32 -6.71
C MET A 71 -0.76 -1.19 -7.12
N LEU A 72 -1.28 -1.01 -8.34
CA LEU A 72 -2.36 -1.84 -8.84
C LEU A 72 -1.93 -3.30 -8.92
N TYR A 73 -0.74 -3.56 -9.48
CA TYR A 73 -0.20 -4.93 -9.60
C TYR A 73 -0.13 -5.65 -8.25
N THR A 74 0.39 -5.01 -7.20
CA THR A 74 0.51 -5.66 -5.88
C THR A 74 -0.84 -5.96 -5.25
N VAL A 75 -1.82 -5.06 -5.39
CA VAL A 75 -3.18 -5.26 -4.89
C VAL A 75 -3.88 -6.39 -5.66
N TYR A 76 -3.81 -6.40 -6.99
CA TYR A 76 -4.42 -7.45 -7.82
C TYR A 76 -3.79 -8.82 -7.57
N PHE A 77 -2.46 -8.91 -7.49
CA PHE A 77 -1.77 -10.17 -7.23
C PHE A 77 -2.18 -10.79 -5.89
N ARG A 78 -2.50 -9.96 -4.90
CA ARG A 78 -3.03 -10.41 -3.62
C ARG A 78 -4.45 -10.96 -3.73
N PHE A 79 -5.33 -10.30 -4.48
CA PHE A 79 -6.66 -10.85 -4.77
C PHE A 79 -6.57 -12.23 -5.44
N LEU A 80 -5.63 -12.40 -6.37
CA LEU A 80 -5.37 -13.69 -7.00
C LEU A 80 -4.90 -14.75 -5.98
N LYS A 81 -3.98 -14.42 -5.06
CA LYS A 81 -3.58 -15.35 -3.98
C LYS A 81 -4.77 -15.78 -3.12
N LEU A 82 -5.65 -14.85 -2.76
CA LEU A 82 -6.85 -15.14 -1.98
C LEU A 82 -7.83 -16.04 -2.74
N MET A 83 -8.01 -15.83 -4.05
CA MET A 83 -8.84 -16.72 -4.87
C MET A 83 -8.29 -18.15 -4.95
N VAL A 84 -6.96 -18.30 -5.00
CA VAL A 84 -6.32 -19.62 -5.10
C VAL A 84 -6.31 -20.36 -3.76
N ILE A 85 -6.12 -19.68 -2.64
CA ILE A 85 -5.97 -20.33 -1.33
C ILE A 85 -7.31 -20.83 -0.76
N VAL A 86 -8.41 -20.11 -1.00
CA VAL A 86 -9.75 -20.46 -0.49
C VAL A 86 -10.19 -21.89 -0.80
N PRO A 87 -10.13 -22.38 -2.06
CA PRO A 87 -10.50 -23.77 -2.36
C PRO A 87 -9.56 -24.79 -1.70
N VAL A 88 -8.27 -24.48 -1.59
CA VAL A 88 -7.25 -25.36 -1.00
C VAL A 88 -7.45 -25.58 0.50
N GLY A 89 -8.11 -24.66 1.20
CA GLY A 89 -8.36 -24.80 2.64
C GLY A 89 -9.16 -26.02 3.02
N SER A 90 -10.13 -26.43 2.20
CA SER A 90 -10.93 -27.64 2.48
C SER A 90 -10.06 -28.90 2.51
N ILE A 91 -9.07 -28.97 1.62
CA ILE A 91 -8.10 -30.05 1.52
C ILE A 91 -7.13 -29.99 2.69
N ALA A 92 -6.58 -28.81 3.01
CA ALA A 92 -5.65 -28.66 4.12
C ALA A 92 -6.30 -28.98 5.48
N PHE A 93 -7.54 -28.55 5.74
CA PHE A 93 -8.22 -28.87 6.99
C PHE A 93 -8.65 -30.33 7.11
N SER A 94 -8.66 -31.10 6.01
CA SER A 94 -8.91 -32.54 6.07
C SER A 94 -7.74 -33.31 6.69
N THR A 95 -6.53 -32.76 6.63
CA THR A 95 -5.32 -33.39 7.19
C THR A 95 -5.21 -33.23 8.71
N LEU A 96 -6.07 -32.42 9.33
CA LEU A 96 -6.06 -32.14 10.78
C LEU A 96 -6.35 -33.40 11.62
N ALA A 97 -7.10 -34.35 11.08
CA ALA A 97 -7.38 -35.63 11.74
C ALA A 97 -6.26 -36.68 11.56
N GLY A 98 -5.18 -36.33 10.83
CA GLY A 98 -4.03 -37.20 10.61
C GLY A 98 -3.03 -37.20 11.79
N ASN A 99 -1.97 -38.00 11.68
CA ASN A 99 -0.89 -38.04 12.67
C ASN A 99 -0.13 -36.69 12.73
N ARG A 100 0.70 -36.47 13.77
CA ARG A 100 1.34 -35.17 14.07
C ARG A 100 2.01 -34.46 12.88
N SER A 101 2.64 -35.21 11.97
CA SER A 101 3.27 -34.66 10.76
C SER A 101 2.27 -34.17 9.70
N VAL A 102 1.12 -34.84 9.58
CA VAL A 102 0.05 -34.57 8.60
C VAL A 102 -0.90 -33.47 9.12
N ALA A 103 -1.13 -33.43 10.44
CA ALA A 103 -1.86 -32.35 11.10
C ALA A 103 -1.11 -31.00 11.03
N ASN A 104 0.23 -31.03 10.95
CA ASN A 104 1.03 -29.80 10.81
C ASN A 104 0.75 -29.08 9.47
N THR A 105 0.33 -29.80 8.42
CA THR A 105 -0.07 -29.20 7.13
C THR A 105 -1.26 -28.27 7.29
N ALA A 106 -2.26 -28.64 8.10
CA ALA A 106 -3.42 -27.78 8.39
C ALA A 106 -3.01 -26.52 9.17
N ALA A 107 -2.06 -26.66 10.11
CA ALA A 107 -1.53 -25.54 10.88
C ALA A 107 -0.72 -24.57 9.99
N SER A 108 0.15 -25.08 9.12
CA SER A 108 0.90 -24.29 8.15
C SER A 108 -0.02 -23.56 7.17
N TYR A 109 -1.06 -24.23 6.68
CA TYR A 109 -2.08 -23.60 5.84
C TYR A 109 -2.78 -22.45 6.57
N ALA A 110 -3.23 -22.67 7.82
CA ALA A 110 -3.92 -21.65 8.59
C ALA A 110 -3.02 -20.42 8.82
N LYS A 111 -1.73 -20.63 9.11
CA LYS A 111 -0.75 -19.54 9.24
C LYS A 111 -0.59 -18.75 7.96
N TYR A 112 -0.41 -19.45 6.83
CA TYR A 112 -0.25 -18.83 5.53
C TYR A 112 -1.51 -18.05 5.11
N PHE A 113 -2.70 -18.64 5.30
CA PHE A 113 -3.97 -17.97 5.07
C PHE A 113 -4.09 -16.68 5.90
N LEU A 114 -3.83 -16.77 7.20
CA LEU A 114 -3.89 -15.60 8.09
C LEU A 114 -2.89 -14.53 7.65
N SER A 115 -1.69 -14.90 7.22
CA SER A 115 -0.67 -13.99 6.72
C SER A 115 -1.16 -13.22 5.48
N VAL A 116 -1.74 -13.91 4.49
CA VAL A 116 -2.28 -13.26 3.27
C VAL A 116 -3.50 -12.39 3.59
N VAL A 117 -4.35 -12.77 4.55
CA VAL A 117 -5.50 -11.96 4.98
C VAL A 117 -5.01 -10.68 5.68
N PHE A 118 -4.08 -10.79 6.63
CA PHE A 118 -3.53 -9.65 7.38
C PHE A 118 -2.62 -8.74 6.54
N GLU A 119 -2.14 -9.19 5.39
CA GLU A 119 -1.42 -8.36 4.43
C GLU A 119 -2.27 -7.13 3.99
N ALA A 120 -3.61 -7.19 4.06
CA ALA A 120 -4.48 -6.03 3.82
C ALA A 120 -4.26 -4.93 4.85
N VAL A 121 -4.15 -5.36 6.10
CA VAL A 121 -4.05 -4.48 7.25
C VAL A 121 -2.72 -3.75 7.20
N THR A 122 -1.64 -4.47 6.88
CA THR A 122 -0.31 -3.87 6.77
C THR A 122 -0.17 -2.97 5.55
N MET A 123 -0.84 -3.26 4.43
CA MET A 123 -0.95 -2.32 3.31
C MET A 123 -1.71 -1.04 3.70
N ALA A 124 -2.84 -1.16 4.41
CA ALA A 124 -3.60 0.00 4.89
C ALA A 124 -2.78 0.85 5.88
N LEU A 125 -2.04 0.19 6.79
CA LEU A 125 -1.11 0.85 7.71
C LEU A 125 0.03 1.56 6.96
N ALA A 126 0.58 0.97 5.89
CA ALA A 126 1.62 1.61 5.09
C ALA A 126 1.12 2.91 4.46
N ILE A 127 -0.11 2.93 3.92
CA ILE A 127 -0.71 4.14 3.34
C ILE A 127 -0.90 5.22 4.42
N MET A 128 -1.41 4.84 5.59
CA MET A 128 -1.56 5.77 6.72
C MET A 128 -0.22 6.32 7.23
N LEU A 129 0.81 5.47 7.31
CA LEU A 129 2.14 5.89 7.72
C LEU A 129 2.69 6.92 6.74
N CYS A 130 2.56 6.67 5.43
CA CYS A 130 2.95 7.62 4.40
C CYS A 130 2.17 8.93 4.50
N ASN A 131 0.88 8.89 4.84
CA ASN A 131 0.11 10.10 5.12
C ASN A 131 0.65 10.88 6.32
N ALA A 132 0.98 10.20 7.42
CA ALA A 132 1.60 10.82 8.59
C ALA A 132 2.96 11.44 8.26
N PHE A 133 3.75 10.82 7.38
CA PHE A 133 5.00 11.38 6.87
C PHE A 133 4.77 12.67 6.06
N ILE A 134 3.76 12.72 5.18
CA ILE A 134 3.39 13.95 4.47
C ILE A 134 3.00 15.05 5.47
N SER A 135 2.14 14.72 6.44
CA SER A 135 1.64 15.69 7.42
C SER A 135 2.71 16.22 8.38
N SER A 136 3.78 15.44 8.60
CA SER A 136 4.89 15.84 9.49
C SER A 136 5.91 16.73 8.76
N GLY A 137 5.78 16.88 7.44
CA GLY A 137 6.72 17.59 6.58
C GLY A 137 8.00 16.79 6.35
N LEU A 138 8.40 16.63 5.08
CA LEU A 138 9.74 16.12 4.78
C LEU A 138 10.77 17.23 5.03
N PRO A 139 12.05 16.90 5.29
CA PRO A 139 13.09 17.90 5.51
C PRO A 139 13.11 18.91 4.35
N SER A 140 12.69 20.14 4.65
CA SER A 140 12.64 21.19 3.64
C SER A 140 14.05 21.57 3.21
N PHE A 141 14.26 21.70 1.91
CA PHE A 141 15.51 22.22 1.37
C PHE A 141 15.56 23.74 1.66
N THR A 142 16.12 24.10 2.82
CA THR A 142 16.25 25.49 3.28
C THR A 142 17.40 26.18 2.54
N GLY A 143 17.18 26.53 1.28
CA GLY A 143 18.05 27.40 0.51
C GLY A 143 17.29 28.59 -0.04
N ASN A 144 18.00 29.70 -0.28
CA ASN A 144 17.44 30.92 -0.84
C ASN A 144 17.26 30.76 -2.37
N TYR A 145 16.44 29.78 -2.78
CA TYR A 145 16.20 29.43 -4.17
C TYR A 145 15.10 30.30 -4.79
N ALA A 146 15.10 30.41 -6.12
CA ALA A 146 14.01 31.04 -6.87
C ALA A 146 12.67 30.31 -6.62
N ASP A 147 11.55 31.03 -6.72
CA ASP A 147 10.23 30.49 -6.34
C ASP A 147 9.78 29.33 -7.24
N TRP A 148 10.21 29.31 -8.51
CA TRP A 148 9.99 28.18 -9.42
C TRP A 148 10.74 26.92 -8.96
N VAL A 149 11.94 27.06 -8.40
CA VAL A 149 12.74 25.95 -7.85
C VAL A 149 12.09 25.39 -6.59
N LYS A 150 11.56 26.25 -5.72
CA LYS A 150 10.81 25.81 -4.52
C LYS A 150 9.58 24.97 -4.90
N THR A 151 8.90 25.37 -5.96
CA THR A 151 7.74 24.64 -6.49
C THR A 151 8.14 23.27 -7.07
N LEU A 152 9.26 23.22 -7.80
CA LEU A 152 9.80 21.96 -8.30
C LEU A 152 10.20 21.00 -7.17
N ILE A 153 10.87 21.51 -6.13
CA ILE A 153 11.25 20.71 -4.95
C ILE A 153 10.02 20.09 -4.29
N TYR A 154 8.93 20.85 -4.15
CA TYR A 154 7.69 20.33 -3.61
C TYR A 154 7.05 19.23 -4.48
N LEU A 155 7.06 19.39 -5.81
CA LEU A 155 6.58 18.35 -6.73
C LEU A 155 7.41 17.07 -6.62
N CYS A 156 8.73 17.21 -6.45
CA CYS A 156 9.64 16.09 -6.19
C CYS A 156 9.35 15.43 -4.83
N GLU A 157 9.08 16.20 -3.78
CA GLU A 157 8.71 15.70 -2.45
C GLU A 157 7.43 14.86 -2.48
N MET A 158 6.41 15.34 -3.18
CA MET A 158 5.15 14.61 -3.37
C MET A 158 5.37 13.33 -4.19
N THR A 159 6.16 13.39 -5.26
CA THR A 159 6.51 12.22 -6.08
C THR A 159 7.30 11.18 -5.30
N PHE A 160 8.23 11.63 -4.44
CA PHE A 160 9.00 10.78 -3.55
C PHE A 160 8.11 10.07 -2.55
N THR A 161 7.12 10.75 -1.98
CA THR A 161 6.21 10.15 -1.01
C THR A 161 5.32 9.08 -1.64
N ILE A 162 4.81 9.32 -2.85
CA ILE A 162 4.07 8.29 -3.61
C ILE A 162 4.98 7.07 -3.84
N SER A 163 6.23 7.30 -4.25
CA SER A 163 7.22 6.23 -4.47
C SER A 163 7.54 5.44 -3.20
N LEU A 164 7.68 6.11 -2.07
CA LEU A 164 7.88 5.48 -0.76
C LEU A 164 6.67 4.63 -0.37
N THR A 165 5.46 5.12 -0.64
CA THR A 165 4.21 4.38 -0.37
C THR A 165 4.19 3.06 -1.14
N VAL A 166 4.58 3.07 -2.41
CA VAL A 166 4.63 1.84 -3.25
C VAL A 166 5.70 0.86 -2.75
N GLY A 167 6.86 1.36 -2.31
CA GLY A 167 7.89 0.53 -1.67
C GLY A 167 7.39 -0.16 -0.40
N SER A 168 6.73 0.59 0.49
CA SER A 168 6.17 0.08 1.73
C SER A 168 5.05 -0.95 1.49
N VAL A 169 4.19 -0.72 0.50
CA VAL A 169 3.12 -1.65 0.11
C VAL A 169 3.68 -2.95 -0.49
N LYS A 170 4.77 -2.90 -1.27
CA LYS A 170 5.46 -4.12 -1.75
C LYS A 170 6.10 -4.92 -0.61
N GLY A 171 6.62 -4.26 0.43
CA GLY A 171 7.23 -4.91 1.59
C GLY A 171 6.21 -5.49 2.60
N ALA A 172 4.95 -5.10 2.49
CA ALA A 172 3.89 -5.42 3.46
C ALA A 172 3.73 -6.93 3.69
N GLN A 173 3.86 -7.76 2.65
CA GLN A 173 3.75 -9.22 2.78
C GLN A 173 4.82 -9.80 3.70
N SER A 174 6.10 -9.47 3.45
CA SER A 174 7.23 -9.94 4.27
C SER A 174 7.15 -9.40 5.68
N LEU A 175 6.66 -8.18 5.85
CA LEU A 175 6.49 -7.58 7.17
C LEU A 175 5.41 -8.31 7.96
N THR A 176 4.27 -8.61 7.33
CA THR A 176 3.14 -9.32 7.96
C THR A 176 3.55 -10.71 8.43
N SER A 177 4.21 -11.49 7.56
CA SER A 177 4.59 -12.86 7.89
C SER A 177 5.60 -12.89 9.04
N ARG A 178 6.60 -12.00 9.03
CA ARG A 178 7.62 -11.93 10.07
C ARG A 178 7.09 -11.37 11.39
N ALA A 179 6.28 -10.31 11.34
CA ALA A 179 5.72 -9.67 12.53
C ALA A 179 4.75 -10.57 13.29
N LEU A 180 3.99 -11.41 12.58
CA LEU A 180 3.01 -12.31 13.19
C LEU A 180 3.57 -13.73 13.44
N GLY A 181 4.82 -14.02 13.05
CA GLY A 181 5.42 -15.35 13.19
C GLY A 181 4.72 -16.44 12.38
N LEU A 182 4.20 -16.06 11.19
CA LEU A 182 3.38 -16.87 10.30
C LEU A 182 4.17 -17.46 9.13
#